data_AF-A0A5J4WP84-F1
#
_entry.id   AF-A0A5J4WP84-F1
#
_cell.length_a   1.000
_cell.length_b   1.000
_cell.length_c   1.000
_cell.angle_alpha   90.00
_cell.angle_beta   90.00
_cell.angle_gamma   90.00
#
_symmetry.space_group_name_H-M   'P 1'
#
loop_
_entity.id
_entity.type
_entity.pdbx_description
1 polymer ?
#
loop_
_entity_poly.entity_id
_entity_poly.type
_entity_poly.pdbx_seq_one_letter_code
_entity_poly.pdbx_strand_id
1 'polypeptide(L)'
;QNKGSIIFDNKCEFVNCSTSGNGGAMYLFLILSTGIKVNLNDVTIRECKSQTNTSKPYEQSGFGCGIFINGQTPYVVSSRGLNFKGMKFFDNFAEKHGQSLYIVMAQLNDFCLLGIAGEYVKGNYSDFHSDPKELMGCILDYYYFHLSRIDIEGTQQYLEEIWNVPYGQIWHVSNREFVLYPGSDQSGCAAFDSPCESIQYAIDEISIQKELDRDYYTSEKRIGDIKIMKQMYGTSYAIQGNAEIKIKKDNNDSKEDGKQGWISSVGGITLRIYEIKITADQSIPRLDPK
;
A
#
# COMPACT_ATOMS: atom_id res chain seq x y z
N GLN A 1 29.70 5.37 8.50
CA GLN A 1 28.54 5.11 9.37
C GLN A 1 28.25 3.62 9.30
N ASN A 2 28.31 2.90 10.42
CA ASN A 2 28.00 1.46 10.45
C ASN A 2 26.50 1.27 10.28
N LYS A 3 26.09 0.89 9.06
CA LYS A 3 24.71 0.48 8.76
C LYS A 3 24.59 -0.98 9.19
N GLY A 4 24.15 -1.21 10.42
CA GLY A 4 23.82 -2.56 10.89
C GLY A 4 22.80 -3.20 9.95
N SER A 5 22.97 -4.49 9.65
CA SER A 5 22.03 -5.23 8.82
C SER A 5 21.65 -6.55 9.48
N ILE A 6 20.36 -6.81 9.53
CA ILE A 6 19.77 -8.09 9.91
C ILE A 6 19.06 -8.61 8.67
N ILE A 7 19.46 -9.79 8.19
CA ILE A 7 18.91 -10.40 6.99
C ILE A 7 18.57 -11.84 7.34
N PHE A 8 17.29 -12.18 7.24
CA PHE A 8 16.81 -13.55 7.27
C PHE A 8 16.29 -13.91 5.87
N ASP A 9 16.85 -14.97 5.33
CA ASP A 9 16.62 -15.44 3.96
C ASP A 9 16.71 -16.97 3.93
N ASN A 10 16.43 -17.59 2.79
CA ASN A 10 16.53 -19.03 2.57
C ASN A 10 15.65 -19.88 3.51
N LYS A 11 14.35 -19.57 3.61
CA LYS A 11 13.34 -20.34 4.35
C LYS A 11 13.65 -20.49 5.85
N CYS A 12 13.88 -19.38 6.54
CA CYS A 12 14.03 -19.40 7.99
C CYS A 12 12.67 -19.68 8.66
N GLU A 13 12.63 -20.54 9.69
CA GLU A 13 11.40 -20.83 10.44
C GLU A 13 11.58 -20.57 11.94
N PHE A 14 10.61 -19.89 12.55
CA PHE A 14 10.44 -19.76 13.99
C PHE A 14 9.13 -20.45 14.36
N VAL A 15 9.23 -21.55 15.10
CA VAL A 15 8.09 -22.43 15.39
C VAL A 15 7.95 -22.61 16.90
N ASN A 16 6.72 -22.52 17.41
CA ASN A 16 6.39 -22.79 18.81
C ASN A 16 7.23 -21.96 19.81
N CYS A 17 7.54 -20.72 19.47
CA CYS A 17 8.25 -19.80 20.36
C CYS A 17 7.28 -19.20 21.38
N SER A 18 7.71 -18.99 22.62
CA SER A 18 6.85 -18.44 23.66
C SER A 18 7.59 -17.45 24.55
N THR A 19 6.91 -16.39 24.95
CA THR A 19 7.45 -15.38 25.86
C THR A 19 6.38 -14.86 26.83
N SER A 20 6.80 -14.51 28.04
CA SER A 20 6.02 -13.66 28.97
C SER A 20 6.43 -12.18 28.87
N GLY A 21 6.81 -11.78 27.66
CA GLY A 21 7.15 -10.42 27.23
C GLY A 21 6.43 -10.09 25.93
N ASN A 22 6.97 -9.19 25.13
CA ASN A 22 6.52 -8.94 23.76
C ASN A 22 7.42 -9.70 22.78
N GLY A 23 6.94 -10.03 21.58
CA GLY A 23 7.78 -10.69 20.57
C GLY A 23 8.03 -12.15 20.91
N GLY A 24 7.03 -13.01 20.70
CA GLY A 24 7.13 -14.45 20.95
C GLY A 24 8.25 -15.11 20.16
N ALA A 25 8.40 -14.80 18.87
CA ALA A 25 9.58 -15.20 18.11
C ALA A 25 10.70 -14.15 18.17
N MET A 26 10.36 -12.87 17.98
CA MET A 26 11.36 -11.80 17.91
C MET A 26 10.91 -10.52 18.60
N TYR A 27 11.78 -9.97 19.44
CA TYR A 27 11.70 -8.59 19.95
C TYR A 27 12.82 -7.77 19.30
N LEU A 28 12.47 -6.76 18.52
CA LEU A 28 13.41 -5.92 17.79
C LEU A 28 13.45 -4.52 18.40
N PHE A 29 14.57 -4.18 19.04
CA PHE A 29 14.88 -2.82 19.50
C PHE A 29 15.75 -2.12 18.46
N LEU A 30 15.19 -1.19 17.69
CA LEU A 30 15.83 -0.67 16.48
C LEU A 30 16.09 0.83 16.58
N ILE A 31 17.32 1.28 16.34
CA ILE A 31 17.63 2.72 16.19
C ILE A 31 17.49 3.12 14.71
N LEU A 32 16.32 3.65 14.36
CA LEU A 32 15.85 3.75 12.97
C LEU A 32 16.46 4.91 12.17
N SER A 33 16.95 5.95 12.84
CA SER A 33 17.63 7.10 12.22
C SER A 33 19.00 6.76 11.60
N THR A 34 19.54 5.57 11.90
CA THR A 34 20.89 5.15 11.44
C THR A 34 20.92 4.56 10.02
N GLY A 35 19.75 4.37 9.39
CA GLY A 35 19.65 3.65 8.12
C GLY A 35 19.92 2.15 8.27
N ILE A 36 19.55 1.58 9.42
CA ILE A 36 19.56 0.14 9.69
C ILE A 36 18.78 -0.62 8.62
N LYS A 37 19.26 -1.81 8.26
CA LYS A 37 18.56 -2.71 7.35
C LYS A 37 18.04 -3.94 8.10
N VAL A 38 16.75 -4.21 8.03
CA VAL A 38 16.10 -5.41 8.53
C VAL A 38 15.27 -6.00 7.40
N ASN A 39 15.80 -7.05 6.78
CA ASN A 39 15.18 -7.72 5.65
C ASN A 39 14.76 -9.14 6.05
N LEU A 40 13.45 -9.40 6.02
CA LEU A 40 12.85 -10.72 6.29
C LEU A 40 12.25 -11.25 4.98
N ASN A 41 13.11 -11.84 4.15
CA ASN A 41 12.80 -12.16 2.74
C ASN A 41 12.09 -13.51 2.54
N ASP A 42 12.33 -14.48 3.42
CA ASP A 42 11.65 -15.77 3.40
C ASP A 42 11.67 -16.35 4.82
N VAL A 43 10.75 -15.82 5.65
CA VAL A 43 10.67 -16.15 7.07
C VAL A 43 9.26 -16.60 7.39
N THR A 44 9.14 -17.81 7.95
CA THR A 44 7.87 -18.32 8.45
C THR A 44 7.87 -18.28 9.98
N ILE A 45 6.86 -17.65 10.58
CA ILE A 45 6.67 -17.59 12.03
C ILE A 45 5.33 -18.21 12.34
N ARG A 46 5.34 -19.31 13.08
CA ARG A 46 4.11 -20.06 13.36
C ARG A 46 4.02 -20.63 14.75
N GLU A 47 2.80 -20.78 15.22
CA GLU A 47 2.47 -21.39 16.52
C GLU A 47 3.15 -20.66 17.70
N CYS A 48 3.58 -19.42 17.51
CA CYS A 48 4.23 -18.65 18.56
C CYS A 48 3.19 -18.09 19.54
N LYS A 49 3.66 -17.70 20.74
CA LYS A 49 2.82 -17.09 21.79
C LYS A 49 3.51 -15.92 22.49
N SER A 50 2.77 -14.83 22.72
CA SER A 50 3.16 -13.75 23.64
C SER A 50 2.10 -13.60 24.73
N GLN A 51 2.51 -13.86 25.97
CA GLN A 51 1.66 -13.86 27.15
C GLN A 51 1.89 -12.62 28.00
N THR A 52 0.82 -12.14 28.62
CA THR A 52 0.86 -11.03 29.57
C THR A 52 1.56 -11.49 30.84
N ASN A 53 2.46 -10.65 31.34
CA ASN A 53 3.08 -10.83 32.64
C ASN A 53 2.52 -9.77 33.58
N THR A 54 1.70 -10.20 34.55
CA THR A 54 1.07 -9.31 35.54
C THR A 54 2.06 -8.66 36.50
N SER A 55 3.31 -9.15 36.55
CA SER A 55 4.41 -8.52 37.31
C SER A 55 5.16 -7.44 36.52
N LYS A 56 4.81 -7.22 35.24
CA LYS A 56 5.41 -6.18 34.40
C LYS A 56 4.40 -5.05 34.11
N PRO A 57 4.90 -3.83 33.82
CA PRO A 57 4.07 -2.78 33.25
C PRO A 57 3.33 -3.23 31.99
N TYR A 58 2.17 -2.61 31.73
CA TYR A 58 1.24 -3.01 30.68
C TYR A 58 1.93 -3.10 29.32
N GLU A 59 2.81 -2.16 28.99
CA GLU A 59 3.48 -2.04 27.71
C GLU A 59 4.58 -3.09 27.47
N GLN A 60 4.99 -3.82 28.52
CA GLN A 60 6.17 -4.70 28.46
C GLN A 60 5.86 -6.19 28.27
N SER A 61 4.59 -6.56 28.03
CA SER A 61 4.22 -7.96 27.75
C SER A 61 2.91 -8.11 26.98
N GLY A 62 2.77 -9.21 26.24
CA GLY A 62 1.53 -9.63 25.59
C GLY A 62 1.30 -9.09 24.18
N PHE A 63 2.24 -8.33 23.61
CA PHE A 63 2.12 -7.75 22.26
C PHE A 63 3.00 -8.44 21.22
N GLY A 64 2.55 -8.44 19.96
CA GLY A 64 3.38 -8.75 18.80
C GLY A 64 3.92 -10.17 18.86
N CYS A 65 3.06 -11.17 18.85
CA CYS A 65 3.48 -12.52 19.18
C CYS A 65 4.48 -13.11 18.19
N GLY A 66 4.35 -12.87 16.89
CA GLY A 66 5.45 -13.20 15.97
C GLY A 66 6.61 -12.24 16.22
N ILE A 67 6.38 -10.98 15.90
CA ILE A 67 7.38 -9.92 16.02
C ILE A 67 6.81 -8.73 16.79
N PHE A 68 7.59 -8.22 17.72
CA PHE A 68 7.38 -6.91 18.32
C PHE A 68 8.52 -5.98 17.92
N ILE A 69 8.21 -4.84 17.31
CA ILE A 69 9.20 -3.82 16.94
C ILE A 69 9.07 -2.62 17.87
N ASN A 70 10.15 -2.35 18.60
CA ASN A 70 10.34 -1.13 19.35
C ASN A 70 11.28 -0.20 18.57
N GLY A 71 10.68 0.69 17.78
CA GLY A 71 11.36 1.69 16.99
C GLY A 71 11.83 2.86 17.84
N GLN A 72 13.14 3.01 17.93
CA GLN A 72 13.84 4.08 18.62
C GLN A 72 14.28 5.10 17.58
N THR A 73 13.97 6.37 17.79
CA THR A 73 14.17 7.49 16.85
C THR A 73 13.32 7.42 15.58
N PRO A 74 13.12 8.55 14.88
CA PRO A 74 12.44 8.56 13.58
C PRO A 74 13.12 7.64 12.55
N TYR A 75 12.33 6.78 11.91
CA TYR A 75 12.66 6.03 10.71
C TYR A 75 12.89 6.91 9.47
N VAL A 76 14.04 6.69 8.83
CA VAL A 76 14.34 7.30 7.54
C VAL A 76 13.71 6.44 6.44
N VAL A 77 12.47 6.76 6.04
CA VAL A 77 11.67 5.97 5.08
C VAL A 77 12.40 5.78 3.75
N SER A 78 13.12 6.81 3.28
CA SER A 78 13.95 6.77 2.06
C SER A 78 15.10 5.76 2.12
N SER A 79 15.46 5.28 3.31
CA SER A 79 16.46 4.21 3.45
C SER A 79 15.95 2.87 2.95
N ARG A 80 14.62 2.67 2.90
CA ARG A 80 13.96 1.38 2.65
C ARG A 80 14.58 0.25 3.49
N GLY A 81 14.99 0.61 4.70
CA GLY A 81 15.76 -0.26 5.59
C GLY A 81 14.93 -1.40 6.15
N LEU A 82 13.63 -1.19 6.37
CA LEU A 82 12.72 -2.23 6.85
C LEU A 82 11.99 -2.87 5.66
N ASN A 83 12.14 -4.19 5.51
CA ASN A 83 11.47 -4.95 4.48
C ASN A 83 11.00 -6.30 5.02
N PHE A 84 9.68 -6.45 5.10
CA PHE A 84 9.02 -7.64 5.63
C PHE A 84 8.10 -8.34 4.62
N LYS A 85 8.27 -8.04 3.33
CA LYS A 85 7.48 -8.63 2.22
C LYS A 85 7.45 -10.16 2.25
N GLY A 86 8.55 -10.77 2.69
CA GLY A 86 8.75 -12.22 2.68
C GLY A 86 8.23 -12.97 3.89
N MET A 87 7.57 -12.29 4.83
CA MET A 87 7.07 -12.92 6.05
C MET A 87 5.81 -13.75 5.80
N LYS A 88 5.72 -14.88 6.49
CA LYS A 88 4.52 -15.71 6.55
C LYS A 88 4.17 -16.02 8.00
N PHE A 89 2.97 -15.64 8.43
CA PHE A 89 2.47 -15.90 9.77
C PHE A 89 1.36 -16.95 9.74
N PHE A 90 1.39 -17.89 10.70
CA PHE A 90 0.37 -18.92 10.86
C PHE A 90 0.15 -19.22 12.34
N ASP A 91 -1.11 -19.28 12.78
CA ASP A 91 -1.49 -19.77 14.12
C ASP A 91 -0.73 -19.11 15.30
N ASN A 92 -0.38 -17.83 15.16
CA ASN A 92 0.27 -17.06 16.22
C ASN A 92 -0.74 -16.44 17.17
N PHE A 93 -0.38 -16.30 18.45
CA PHE A 93 -1.29 -15.77 19.46
C PHE A 93 -0.61 -14.77 20.42
N ALA A 94 -1.04 -13.52 20.36
CA ALA A 94 -0.73 -12.50 21.35
C ALA A 94 -1.93 -12.31 22.28
N GLU A 95 -1.72 -12.30 23.60
CA GLU A 95 -2.81 -12.07 24.57
C GLU A 95 -3.39 -10.65 24.49
N LYS A 96 -2.64 -9.67 23.97
CA LYS A 96 -3.13 -8.30 23.73
C LYS A 96 -3.37 -8.05 22.25
N HIS A 97 -2.39 -7.44 21.57
CA HIS A 97 -2.55 -6.91 20.21
C HIS A 97 -1.38 -7.32 19.31
N GLY A 98 -1.62 -7.36 18.00
CA GLY A 98 -0.65 -7.83 17.03
C GLY A 98 -0.41 -9.33 17.20
N GLN A 99 -1.40 -10.14 16.83
CA GLN A 99 -1.27 -11.61 16.92
C GLN A 99 -0.06 -12.10 16.12
N SER A 100 0.29 -11.41 15.04
CA SER A 100 1.46 -11.69 14.21
C SER A 100 2.54 -10.63 14.39
N LEU A 101 2.20 -9.35 14.24
CA LEU A 101 3.14 -8.23 14.26
C LEU A 101 2.57 -7.07 15.07
N TYR A 102 3.40 -6.49 15.94
CA TYR A 102 3.10 -5.23 16.60
C TYR A 102 4.26 -4.25 16.46
N ILE A 103 4.01 -3.07 15.88
CA ILE A 103 5.04 -2.06 15.63
C ILE A 103 4.78 -0.80 16.44
N VAL A 104 5.82 -0.34 17.14
CA VAL A 104 5.85 0.97 17.79
C VAL A 104 6.90 1.83 17.11
N MET A 105 6.50 2.95 16.48
CA MET A 105 7.42 3.95 15.92
C MET A 105 6.70 5.25 15.56
N ALA A 106 7.45 6.36 15.47
CA ALA A 106 6.90 7.66 15.12
C ALA A 106 6.40 7.74 13.67
N GLN A 107 7.08 7.11 12.71
CA GLN A 107 6.74 7.14 11.27
C GLN A 107 6.08 5.84 10.81
N LEU A 108 5.19 5.29 11.64
CA LEU A 108 4.47 4.07 11.31
C LEU A 108 3.63 4.26 10.04
N ASN A 109 3.01 5.43 9.89
CA ASN A 109 2.20 5.76 8.71
C ASN A 109 3.03 5.74 7.43
N ASP A 110 4.13 6.49 7.41
CA ASP A 110 5.00 6.57 6.24
C ASP A 110 5.60 5.19 5.90
N PHE A 111 5.90 4.37 6.92
CA PHE A 111 6.37 3.01 6.70
C PHE A 111 5.30 2.11 6.08
N CYS A 112 4.07 2.14 6.60
CA CYS A 112 2.96 1.33 6.06
C CYS A 112 2.50 1.80 4.67
N LEU A 113 2.64 3.10 4.38
CA LEU A 113 2.31 3.68 3.08
C LEU A 113 3.39 3.43 2.01
N LEU A 114 4.58 2.98 2.39
CA LEU A 114 5.66 2.63 1.47
C LEU A 114 5.27 1.42 0.61
N GLY A 115 5.49 1.51 -0.70
CA GLY A 115 5.04 0.53 -1.68
C GLY A 115 3.53 0.54 -1.87
N ILE A 116 2.98 -0.53 -2.46
CA ILE A 116 1.54 -0.64 -2.73
C ILE A 116 0.87 -1.55 -1.70
N ALA A 117 -0.24 -1.08 -1.09
CA ALA A 117 -1.06 -1.87 -0.18
C ALA A 117 -0.27 -2.54 0.96
N GLY A 118 0.63 -1.78 1.60
CA GLY A 118 1.38 -2.23 2.76
C GLY A 118 2.49 -3.22 2.45
N GLU A 119 2.94 -3.30 1.19
CA GLU A 119 3.87 -4.32 0.69
C GLU A 119 5.05 -4.59 1.64
N TYR A 120 5.70 -3.54 2.14
CA TYR A 120 6.88 -3.65 3.00
C TYR A 120 6.62 -4.19 4.42
N VAL A 121 5.36 -4.29 4.85
CA VAL A 121 4.98 -4.70 6.21
C VAL A 121 4.02 -5.89 6.25
N LYS A 122 3.23 -6.09 5.20
CA LYS A 122 2.04 -6.97 5.18
C LYS A 122 2.36 -8.47 5.16
N GLY A 123 3.47 -8.89 4.55
CA GLY A 123 3.79 -10.33 4.42
C GLY A 123 2.67 -11.11 3.71
N ASN A 124 2.22 -12.22 4.30
CA ASN A 124 1.11 -13.04 3.79
C ASN A 124 -0.30 -12.60 4.23
N TYR A 125 -0.45 -11.47 4.92
CA TYR A 125 -1.75 -10.95 5.34
C TYR A 125 -2.62 -10.60 4.13
N SER A 126 -3.93 -10.86 4.23
CA SER A 126 -4.91 -10.59 3.18
C SER A 126 -5.95 -9.58 3.65
N ASP A 127 -6.13 -8.48 2.91
CA ASP A 127 -7.16 -7.45 3.22
C ASP A 127 -8.59 -8.01 3.18
N PHE A 128 -8.81 -9.20 2.61
CA PHE A 128 -10.13 -9.82 2.50
C PHE A 128 -10.36 -10.97 3.48
N HIS A 129 -9.29 -11.56 4.03
CA HIS A 129 -9.39 -12.85 4.72
C HIS A 129 -8.71 -12.89 6.08
N SER A 130 -7.73 -12.03 6.33
CA SER A 130 -7.02 -11.99 7.61
C SER A 130 -7.81 -11.19 8.66
N ASP A 131 -7.56 -11.47 9.95
CA ASP A 131 -8.11 -10.67 11.04
C ASP A 131 -7.25 -9.39 11.19
N PRO A 132 -7.81 -8.17 11.15
CA PRO A 132 -7.06 -6.94 11.36
C PRO A 132 -6.19 -6.92 12.62
N LYS A 133 -6.53 -7.70 13.65
CA LYS A 133 -5.74 -7.84 14.88
C LYS A 133 -4.41 -8.55 14.70
N GLU A 134 -4.17 -9.20 13.56
CA GLU A 134 -2.89 -9.82 13.25
C GLU A 134 -1.77 -8.79 13.13
N LEU A 135 -2.05 -7.66 12.46
CA LEU A 135 -1.08 -6.61 12.15
C LEU A 135 -1.56 -5.30 12.77
N MET A 136 -0.96 -4.94 13.90
CA MET A 136 -1.30 -3.72 14.63
C MET A 136 -0.05 -2.88 14.91
N GLY A 137 -0.25 -1.63 15.25
CA GLY A 137 0.84 -0.79 15.71
C GLY A 137 0.36 0.47 16.37
N CYS A 138 1.32 1.29 16.77
CA CYS A 138 1.09 2.48 17.57
C CYS A 138 2.09 3.57 17.18
N ILE A 139 1.58 4.76 16.82
CA ILE A 139 2.38 5.91 16.45
C ILE A 139 2.85 6.61 17.72
N LEU A 140 4.13 6.47 18.06
CA LEU A 140 4.71 7.08 19.24
C LEU A 140 6.00 7.81 18.91
N ASP A 141 6.06 9.08 19.28
CA ASP A 141 7.20 9.97 19.05
C ASP A 141 8.31 9.83 20.12
N TYR A 142 8.04 9.10 21.20
CA TYR A 142 8.91 9.05 22.37
C TYR A 142 10.04 8.03 22.26
N TYR A 143 11.19 8.40 22.81
CA TYR A 143 12.41 7.60 22.83
C TYR A 143 12.30 6.27 23.58
N TYR A 144 11.21 5.97 24.29
CA TYR A 144 11.02 4.69 24.95
C TYR A 144 9.53 4.32 25.01
N PHE A 145 9.20 3.06 24.72
CA PHE A 145 7.87 2.48 24.95
C PHE A 145 7.64 2.28 26.45
N HIS A 146 7.44 3.39 27.17
CA HIS A 146 7.12 3.48 28.59
C HIS A 146 5.85 4.29 28.78
N LEU A 147 4.82 3.96 28.01
CA LEU A 147 3.57 4.69 28.00
C LEU A 147 2.53 4.03 28.87
N SER A 148 1.56 4.85 29.31
CA SER A 148 0.41 4.33 30.02
C SER A 148 -0.43 3.47 29.08
N ARG A 149 -1.20 2.55 29.68
CA ARG A 149 -2.20 1.77 28.97
C ARG A 149 -3.14 2.65 28.13
N ILE A 150 -3.54 3.80 28.67
CA ILE A 150 -4.49 4.73 28.02
C ILE A 150 -3.87 5.32 26.75
N ASP A 151 -2.61 5.73 26.81
CA ASP A 151 -1.92 6.32 25.65
C ASP A 151 -1.75 5.28 24.54
N ILE A 152 -1.36 4.05 24.90
CA ILE A 152 -1.19 2.96 23.95
C ILE A 152 -2.55 2.65 23.32
N GLU A 153 -3.56 2.29 24.12
CA GLU A 153 -4.90 1.96 23.63
C GLU A 153 -5.56 3.10 22.84
N GLY A 154 -5.27 4.36 23.15
CA GLY A 154 -5.77 5.52 22.42
C GLY A 154 -5.07 5.83 21.09
N THR A 155 -3.90 5.23 20.83
CA THR A 155 -3.10 5.47 19.61
C THR A 155 -2.83 4.20 18.80
N GLN A 156 -3.35 3.04 19.23
CA GLN A 156 -3.24 1.81 18.43
C GLN A 156 -4.08 1.92 17.16
N GLN A 157 -3.58 1.30 16.10
CA GLN A 157 -4.22 1.26 14.80
C GLN A 157 -4.03 -0.13 14.18
N TYR A 158 -5.02 -0.57 13.41
CA TYR A 158 -4.84 -1.68 12.49
C TYR A 158 -3.98 -1.18 11.34
N LEU A 159 -2.90 -1.89 11.02
CA LEU A 159 -1.99 -1.40 9.98
C LEU A 159 -2.67 -1.36 8.60
N GLU A 160 -3.69 -2.20 8.39
CA GLU A 160 -4.52 -2.18 7.18
C GLU A 160 -5.21 -0.84 6.94
N GLU A 161 -5.74 -0.21 7.99
CA GLU A 161 -6.40 1.08 7.85
C GLU A 161 -5.44 2.18 7.37
N ILE A 162 -4.14 2.02 7.64
CA ILE A 162 -3.10 2.97 7.23
C ILE A 162 -2.75 2.78 5.76
N TRP A 163 -2.42 1.55 5.33
CA TRP A 163 -1.99 1.31 3.95
C TRP A 163 -3.14 1.25 2.95
N ASN A 164 -4.39 1.17 3.41
CA ASN A 164 -5.58 1.20 2.57
C ASN A 164 -6.03 2.64 2.25
N VAL A 165 -5.11 3.63 2.29
CA VAL A 165 -5.37 5.04 1.93
C VAL A 165 -4.70 5.42 0.60
N PRO A 166 -5.45 5.95 -0.40
CA PRO A 166 -6.91 6.06 -0.45
C PRO A 166 -7.59 4.68 -0.48
N TYR A 167 -8.88 4.60 -0.11
CA TYR A 167 -9.60 3.31 0.03
C TYR A 167 -9.44 2.43 -1.22
N GLY A 168 -9.02 1.18 -1.02
CA GLY A 168 -8.74 0.21 -2.08
C GLY A 168 -7.50 0.54 -2.92
N GLN A 169 -6.70 1.52 -2.50
CA GLN A 169 -5.62 2.15 -3.29
C GLN A 169 -6.13 2.72 -4.61
N ILE A 170 -7.38 3.21 -4.63
CA ILE A 170 -8.02 3.79 -5.81
C ILE A 170 -7.80 5.30 -5.81
N TRP A 171 -7.09 5.77 -6.83
CA TRP A 171 -6.72 7.16 -7.03
C TRP A 171 -7.63 7.84 -8.05
N HIS A 172 -7.78 9.16 -7.95
CA HIS A 172 -8.79 9.91 -8.69
C HIS A 172 -8.18 11.00 -9.58
N VAL A 173 -8.74 11.12 -10.79
CA VAL A 173 -8.42 12.17 -11.76
C VAL A 173 -9.71 12.86 -12.20
N SER A 174 -9.70 14.18 -12.32
CA SER A 174 -10.87 14.97 -12.70
C SER A 174 -10.48 16.20 -13.53
N ASN A 175 -10.61 16.12 -14.85
CA ASN A 175 -10.61 17.31 -15.72
C ASN A 175 -12.06 17.78 -15.97
N ARG A 176 -12.82 18.01 -14.89
CA ARG A 176 -14.19 18.55 -15.01
C ARG A 176 -14.24 19.94 -14.45
N GLU A 177 -14.85 20.83 -15.20
CA GLU A 177 -15.19 22.17 -14.74
C GLU A 177 -16.54 22.15 -13.99
N PHE A 178 -16.71 23.08 -13.03
CA PHE A 178 -17.98 23.28 -12.29
C PHE A 178 -18.51 22.06 -11.52
N VAL A 179 -17.63 21.19 -11.04
CA VAL A 179 -17.98 20.06 -10.14
C VAL A 179 -17.56 20.34 -8.70
N LEU A 180 -18.03 19.52 -7.75
CA LEU A 180 -17.70 19.67 -6.33
C LEU A 180 -16.19 19.54 -6.05
N TYR A 181 -15.51 18.64 -6.77
CA TYR A 181 -14.07 18.42 -6.67
C TYR A 181 -13.42 18.52 -8.07
N PRO A 182 -13.10 19.73 -8.55
CA PRO A 182 -12.33 19.90 -9.77
C PRO A 182 -10.91 19.38 -9.54
N GLY A 183 -10.28 18.82 -10.57
CA GLY A 183 -8.90 18.38 -10.47
C GLY A 183 -7.92 19.55 -10.51
N SER A 184 -6.80 19.38 -9.82
CA SER A 184 -5.67 20.31 -9.81
C SER A 184 -4.38 19.51 -9.73
N ASP A 185 -3.46 19.73 -10.66
CA ASP A 185 -2.14 19.10 -10.67
C ASP A 185 -1.23 19.76 -9.62
N GLN A 186 -1.31 19.26 -8.39
CA GLN A 186 -0.57 19.73 -7.23
C GLN A 186 -0.11 18.56 -6.35
N SER A 187 0.97 18.76 -5.59
CA SER A 187 1.47 17.73 -4.67
C SER A 187 0.37 17.31 -3.67
N GLY A 188 0.24 16.01 -3.44
CA GLY A 188 -0.80 15.43 -2.61
C GLY A 188 -2.15 15.21 -3.30
N CYS A 189 -2.29 15.54 -4.60
CA CYS A 189 -3.52 15.24 -5.33
C CYS A 189 -3.71 13.72 -5.54
N ALA A 190 -4.80 13.37 -6.24
CA ALA A 190 -5.28 12.03 -6.52
C ALA A 190 -6.11 11.36 -5.41
N ALA A 191 -6.40 12.07 -4.33
CA ALA A 191 -7.47 11.71 -3.41
C ALA A 191 -8.86 11.94 -4.04
N PHE A 192 -9.91 11.34 -3.49
CA PHE A 192 -11.28 11.49 -3.97
C PHE A 192 -11.77 12.96 -3.95
N ASP A 193 -11.48 13.66 -2.86
CA ASP A 193 -11.85 15.06 -2.60
C ASP A 193 -10.79 16.06 -3.08
N SER A 194 -9.64 15.57 -3.54
CA SER A 194 -8.58 16.36 -4.18
C SER A 194 -7.98 15.59 -5.37
N PRO A 195 -8.74 15.37 -6.45
CA PRO A 195 -8.25 14.63 -7.61
C PRO A 195 -7.17 15.43 -8.35
N CYS A 196 -6.26 14.76 -9.04
CA CYS A 196 -5.37 15.45 -9.98
C CYS A 196 -6.15 15.85 -11.25
N GLU A 197 -5.67 16.85 -11.98
CA GLU A 197 -6.27 17.26 -13.26
C GLU A 197 -5.89 16.29 -14.39
N SER A 198 -4.62 15.88 -14.44
CA SER A 198 -4.09 15.02 -15.49
C SER A 198 -3.76 13.60 -14.99
N ILE A 199 -3.93 12.63 -15.89
CA ILE A 199 -3.59 11.22 -15.61
C ILE A 199 -2.10 11.07 -15.36
N GLN A 200 -1.26 11.77 -16.14
CA GLN A 200 0.20 11.67 -16.00
C GLN A 200 0.64 12.21 -14.64
N TYR A 201 0.10 13.35 -14.20
CA TYR A 201 0.44 13.89 -12.89
C TYR A 201 -0.03 12.97 -11.77
N ALA A 202 -1.23 12.39 -11.86
CA ALA A 202 -1.67 11.38 -10.90
C ALA A 202 -0.72 10.18 -10.83
N ILE A 203 -0.23 9.68 -11.98
CA ILE A 203 0.75 8.60 -12.02
C ILE A 203 2.04 9.02 -11.30
N ASP A 204 2.57 10.20 -11.59
CA ASP A 204 3.79 10.72 -10.99
C ASP A 204 3.61 10.90 -9.47
N GLU A 205 2.48 11.46 -9.06
CA GLU A 205 2.12 11.71 -7.66
C GLU A 205 1.99 10.39 -6.87
N ILE A 206 1.38 9.35 -7.45
CA ILE A 206 1.33 8.02 -6.84
C ILE A 206 2.75 7.45 -6.65
N SER A 207 3.64 7.62 -7.63
CA SER A 207 5.04 7.21 -7.49
C SER A 207 5.74 7.97 -6.39
N ILE A 208 5.55 9.29 -6.29
CA ILE A 208 6.13 10.10 -5.22
C ILE A 208 5.62 9.65 -3.85
N GLN A 209 4.31 9.45 -3.69
CA GLN A 209 3.72 9.09 -2.40
C GLN A 209 4.08 7.67 -1.96
N LYS A 210 4.15 6.71 -2.89
CA LYS A 210 4.36 5.28 -2.57
C LYS A 210 5.80 4.83 -2.70
N GLU A 211 6.59 5.47 -3.55
CA GLU A 211 7.98 5.10 -3.82
C GLU A 211 8.99 6.22 -3.50
N LEU A 212 8.51 7.35 -2.98
CA LEU A 212 9.31 8.51 -2.54
C LEU A 212 9.97 9.29 -3.69
N ASP A 213 9.75 8.88 -4.93
CA ASP A 213 10.36 9.48 -6.11
C ASP A 213 9.57 9.07 -7.38
N ARG A 214 9.46 10.01 -8.31
CA ARG A 214 8.64 9.91 -9.53
C ARG A 214 9.11 8.82 -10.49
N ASP A 215 10.41 8.53 -10.52
CA ASP A 215 11.05 7.65 -11.51
C ASP A 215 11.08 6.19 -11.03
N TYR A 216 10.68 5.92 -9.77
CA TYR A 216 10.57 4.56 -9.27
C TYR A 216 9.29 3.88 -9.74
N TYR A 217 9.47 2.64 -10.21
CA TYR A 217 8.41 1.75 -10.62
C TYR A 217 7.64 1.23 -9.40
N THR A 218 6.31 1.29 -9.47
CA THR A 218 5.40 0.54 -8.59
C THR A 218 4.89 -0.68 -9.37
N SER A 219 4.55 -1.76 -8.66
CA SER A 219 3.99 -2.96 -9.30
C SER A 219 2.58 -2.74 -9.85
N GLU A 220 1.81 -1.82 -9.27
CA GLU A 220 0.42 -1.53 -9.66
C GLU A 220 0.01 -0.11 -9.23
N LYS A 221 -0.65 0.65 -10.12
CA LYS A 221 -1.30 1.94 -9.80
C LYS A 221 -2.75 1.87 -10.25
N ARG A 222 -3.70 2.03 -9.32
CA ARG A 222 -5.14 1.92 -9.63
C ARG A 222 -5.75 3.30 -9.70
N ILE A 223 -6.10 3.75 -10.90
CA ILE A 223 -6.89 4.97 -11.10
C ILE A 223 -8.35 4.56 -11.33
N GLY A 224 -9.23 5.05 -10.48
CA GLY A 224 -10.65 4.70 -10.50
C GLY A 224 -11.44 5.47 -11.57
N ASP A 225 -12.38 4.78 -12.22
CA ASP A 225 -13.47 5.35 -13.03
C ASP A 225 -13.01 6.39 -14.08
N ILE A 226 -12.31 5.93 -15.12
CA ILE A 226 -11.94 6.78 -16.25
C ILE A 226 -13.15 6.94 -17.18
N LYS A 227 -13.59 8.18 -17.38
CA LYS A 227 -14.64 8.54 -18.33
C LYS A 227 -14.05 9.29 -19.52
N ILE A 228 -14.32 8.81 -20.72
CA ILE A 228 -13.96 9.51 -21.96
C ILE A 228 -15.24 10.10 -22.56
N MET A 229 -15.26 11.42 -22.68
CA MET A 229 -16.44 12.22 -23.05
C MET A 229 -16.08 13.26 -24.11
N LYS A 230 -17.09 13.82 -24.78
CA LYS A 230 -16.92 15.06 -25.55
C LYS A 230 -16.54 16.22 -24.63
N GLN A 231 -15.79 17.19 -25.17
CA GLN A 231 -15.58 18.46 -24.50
C GLN A 231 -16.92 19.14 -24.20
N MET A 232 -17.05 19.75 -23.02
CA MET A 232 -18.27 20.41 -22.54
C MET A 232 -19.51 19.48 -22.43
N TYR A 233 -19.31 18.15 -22.40
CA TYR A 233 -20.40 17.19 -22.21
C TYR A 233 -21.23 17.50 -20.96
N GLY A 234 -22.57 17.46 -21.10
CA GLY A 234 -23.50 17.79 -20.02
C GLY A 234 -23.87 19.27 -19.90
N THR A 235 -23.35 20.12 -20.79
CA THR A 235 -23.67 21.57 -20.85
C THR A 235 -24.35 21.94 -22.17
N SER A 236 -24.92 23.16 -22.24
CA SER A 236 -25.45 23.74 -23.48
C SER A 236 -24.37 24.03 -24.54
N TYR A 237 -23.09 23.97 -24.17
CA TYR A 237 -21.94 24.23 -25.04
C TYR A 237 -21.24 22.94 -25.49
N ALA A 238 -21.86 21.78 -25.24
CA ALA A 238 -21.33 20.50 -25.69
C ALA A 238 -21.11 20.52 -27.21
N ILE A 239 -19.96 19.99 -27.66
CA ILE A 239 -19.64 19.89 -29.09
C ILE A 239 -20.74 19.10 -29.81
N GLN A 240 -21.26 19.66 -30.90
CA GLN A 240 -22.25 19.01 -31.75
C GLN A 240 -21.61 17.92 -32.64
N GLY A 241 -22.33 16.83 -32.88
CA GLY A 241 -21.80 15.66 -33.61
C GLY A 241 -20.93 14.75 -32.74
N ASN A 242 -20.57 13.56 -33.23
CA ASN A 242 -19.79 12.58 -32.47
C ASN A 242 -18.28 12.83 -32.59
N ALA A 243 -17.57 12.79 -31.45
CA ALA A 243 -16.12 12.66 -31.46
C ALA A 243 -15.77 11.23 -31.90
N GLU A 244 -14.67 11.04 -32.63
CA GLU A 244 -14.26 9.74 -33.17
C GLU A 244 -12.96 9.27 -32.50
N ILE A 245 -12.98 8.07 -31.92
CA ILE A 245 -11.74 7.32 -31.62
C ILE A 245 -11.52 6.36 -32.78
N LYS A 246 -10.35 6.48 -33.42
CA LYS A 246 -9.95 5.64 -34.55
C LYS A 246 -8.77 4.76 -34.17
N ILE A 247 -9.00 3.45 -34.17
CA ILE A 247 -7.94 2.45 -34.03
C ILE A 247 -7.41 2.15 -35.44
N LYS A 248 -6.15 2.48 -35.71
CA LYS A 248 -5.50 2.28 -37.01
C LYS A 248 -4.56 1.08 -36.96
N LYS A 249 -5.04 -0.10 -37.34
CA LYS A 249 -4.24 -1.31 -37.52
C LYS A 249 -3.74 -1.43 -38.97
N ASP A 250 -4.43 -0.80 -39.91
CA ASP A 250 -4.21 -0.87 -41.36
C ASP A 250 -4.12 -2.32 -41.86
N ASN A 251 -4.89 -3.25 -41.28
CA ASN A 251 -4.83 -4.70 -41.54
C ASN A 251 -3.40 -5.30 -41.40
N ASN A 252 -2.54 -4.68 -40.61
CA ASN A 252 -1.18 -5.16 -40.39
C ASN A 252 -1.04 -5.76 -38.99
N ASP A 253 -1.03 -7.09 -38.91
CA ASP A 253 -0.82 -7.83 -37.66
C ASP A 253 0.54 -7.51 -37.02
N SER A 254 1.54 -7.07 -37.79
CA SER A 254 2.83 -6.63 -37.23
C SER A 254 2.73 -5.35 -36.42
N LYS A 255 1.59 -4.63 -36.45
CA LYS A 255 1.32 -3.50 -35.53
C LYS A 255 0.78 -3.96 -34.18
N GLU A 256 0.38 -5.23 -34.06
CA GLU A 256 0.04 -5.86 -32.78
C GLU A 256 1.29 -6.36 -32.04
N ASP A 257 2.39 -6.57 -32.77
CA ASP A 257 3.70 -6.82 -32.17
C ASP A 257 4.11 -5.60 -31.32
N GLY A 258 4.21 -5.79 -30.00
CA GLY A 258 4.47 -4.71 -29.05
C GLY A 258 3.24 -3.94 -28.57
N LYS A 259 2.01 -4.37 -28.90
CA LYS A 259 0.73 -3.87 -28.35
C LYS A 259 0.37 -2.42 -28.69
N GLN A 260 0.76 -1.90 -29.85
CA GLN A 260 0.39 -0.54 -30.26
C GLN A 260 -1.09 -0.49 -30.67
N GLY A 261 -1.92 0.26 -29.93
CA GLY A 261 -3.35 0.43 -30.22
C GLY A 261 -4.30 -0.54 -29.51
N TRP A 262 -3.79 -1.39 -28.62
CA TRP A 262 -4.61 -2.27 -27.79
C TRP A 262 -5.08 -1.58 -26.51
N ILE A 263 -6.35 -1.78 -26.14
CA ILE A 263 -6.82 -1.56 -24.77
C ILE A 263 -6.83 -2.94 -24.10
N SER A 264 -5.84 -3.21 -23.26
CA SER A 264 -5.75 -4.46 -22.49
C SER A 264 -6.11 -4.16 -21.04
N SER A 265 -7.04 -4.92 -20.47
CA SER A 265 -7.33 -4.94 -19.04
C SER A 265 -6.78 -6.23 -18.43
N VAL A 266 -6.14 -6.13 -17.27
CA VAL A 266 -5.76 -7.27 -16.44
C VAL A 266 -6.37 -7.01 -15.07
N GLY A 267 -7.20 -7.93 -14.57
CA GLY A 267 -7.92 -7.73 -13.30
C GLY A 267 -9.17 -6.84 -13.37
N GLY A 268 -9.62 -6.50 -14.59
CA GLY A 268 -10.82 -5.68 -14.83
C GLY A 268 -10.50 -4.19 -14.93
N ILE A 269 -10.93 -3.57 -16.04
CA ILE A 269 -10.95 -2.10 -16.20
C ILE A 269 -12.40 -1.71 -16.47
N THR A 270 -12.93 -0.79 -15.68
CA THR A 270 -14.21 -0.14 -15.98
C THR A 270 -13.94 1.11 -16.80
N LEU A 271 -14.02 0.99 -18.13
CA LEU A 271 -13.97 2.13 -19.03
C LEU A 271 -15.40 2.52 -19.44
N ARG A 272 -15.79 3.77 -19.19
CA ARG A 272 -17.09 4.29 -19.64
C ARG A 272 -16.88 5.31 -20.77
N ILE A 273 -17.41 4.98 -21.95
CA ILE A 273 -17.30 5.79 -23.17
C ILE A 273 -18.69 6.29 -23.52
N TYR A 274 -18.85 7.61 -23.70
CA TYR A 274 -20.14 8.22 -23.98
C TYR A 274 -20.07 9.14 -25.19
N GLU A 275 -21.07 9.06 -26.06
CA GLU A 275 -21.24 9.97 -27.21
C GLU A 275 -20.07 9.95 -28.21
N ILE A 276 -19.15 8.99 -28.09
CA ILE A 276 -17.99 8.82 -28.94
C ILE A 276 -18.26 7.70 -29.92
N LYS A 277 -18.04 7.99 -31.21
CA LYS A 277 -18.05 6.98 -32.26
C LYS A 277 -16.71 6.24 -32.22
N ILE A 278 -16.77 4.93 -32.00
CA ILE A 278 -15.59 4.07 -32.11
C ILE A 278 -15.56 3.54 -33.53
N THR A 279 -14.45 3.76 -34.23
CA THR A 279 -14.23 3.18 -35.55
C THR A 279 -12.93 2.40 -35.56
N ALA A 280 -12.99 1.21 -36.13
CA ALA A 280 -11.83 0.49 -36.62
C ALA A 280 -11.79 0.66 -38.15
N ASP A 281 -10.60 0.45 -38.72
CA ASP A 281 -10.48 0.16 -40.14
C ASP A 281 -11.13 -1.21 -40.46
N GLN A 282 -10.79 -1.85 -41.58
CA GLN A 282 -11.35 -3.16 -41.93
C GLN A 282 -11.00 -4.30 -40.93
N SER A 283 -10.24 -4.00 -39.87
CA SER A 283 -9.98 -4.91 -38.76
C SER A 283 -11.19 -5.03 -37.84
N ILE A 284 -11.57 -6.26 -37.50
CA ILE A 284 -12.58 -6.52 -36.48
C ILE A 284 -11.96 -6.21 -35.11
N PRO A 285 -12.48 -5.24 -34.33
CA PRO A 285 -12.01 -5.03 -32.96
C PRO A 285 -12.36 -6.26 -32.13
N ARG A 286 -11.35 -7.03 -31.72
CA ARG A 286 -11.52 -8.16 -30.80
C ARG A 286 -11.45 -7.64 -29.37
N LEU A 287 -12.57 -7.67 -28.67
CA LEU A 287 -12.58 -7.63 -27.22
C LEU A 287 -12.35 -9.06 -26.76
N ASP A 288 -11.16 -9.35 -26.23
CA ASP A 288 -10.84 -10.65 -25.67
C ASP A 288 -11.28 -10.65 -24.19
N PRO A 289 -12.36 -11.37 -23.82
CA PRO A 289 -12.65 -11.59 -22.42
C PRO A 289 -11.60 -12.58 -21.88
N LYS A 290 -10.77 -12.14 -20.93
CA LYS A 290 -10.08 -13.04 -20.03
C LYS A 290 -10.92 -13.29 -18.79
#